data_AF-A0A3E0DUH5-F1
#
_entry.id   AF-A0A3E0DUH5-F1
#
_cell.length_a   1.000
_cell.length_b   1.000
_cell.length_c   1.000
_cell.angle_alpha   90.00
_cell.angle_beta   90.00
_cell.angle_gamma   90.00
#
_symmetry.space_group_name_H-M   'P 1'
#
loop_
_entity.id
_entity.type
_entity.pdbx_description
1 polymer ?
#
loop_
_entity_poly.entity_id
_entity_poly.type
_entity_poly.pdbx_seq_one_letter_code
_entity_poly.pdbx_strand_id
1 'polypeptide(L)' 'MNWLIENKEWIFSGVGVSVIIFILSVLRKNSDSKQVQKSGANSTNYQAGGDIKIGEKK' A
#
# COMPACT_ATOMS: atom_id res chain seq x y z
N MET A 1 26.95 24.15 11.63
CA MET A 1 25.58 24.44 12.10
C MET A 1 24.69 23.28 11.69
N ASN A 2 24.06 22.58 12.62
CA ASN A 2 23.25 21.40 12.31
C ASN A 2 21.79 21.83 12.08
N TRP A 3 21.39 21.92 10.81
CA TRP A 3 20.06 22.36 10.39
C TRP A 3 18.93 21.61 11.14
N LEU A 4 19.13 20.32 11.44
CA LEU A 4 18.13 19.52 12.14
C LEU A 4 17.91 19.98 13.59
N ILE A 5 18.96 20.44 14.26
CA ILE A 5 18.88 20.99 15.62
C ILE A 5 18.14 22.33 15.60
N GLU A 6 18.38 23.16 14.58
CA GLU A 6 17.75 24.47 14.42
C GLU A 6 16.25 24.35 14.09
N ASN A 7 15.85 23.27 13.42
CA ASN A 7 14.47 23.08 12.94
C ASN A 7 13.67 22.05 13.77
N LYS A 8 14.21 21.55 14.88
CA LYS A 8 13.58 20.47 15.69
C LYS A 8 12.14 20.79 16.11
N GLU A 9 11.84 22.03 16.48
CA GLU A 9 10.52 22.42 16.95
C GLU A 9 9.48 22.38 15.84
N TRP A 10 9.87 22.83 14.64
CA TRP A 10 9.01 22.72 13.47
C TRP A 10 8.81 21.27 13.05
N ILE A 11 9.88 20.45 13.00
CA ILE A 11 9.83 19.02 12.61
C ILE A 11 8.93 18.22 13.54
N PHE A 12 9.07 18.40 14.85
CA PHE A 12 8.30 17.66 15.87
C PHE A 12 7.00 18.38 16.29
N SER A 13 6.64 19.48 15.63
CA SER A 13 5.30 20.07 15.76
C SER A 13 4.24 19.14 15.17
N GLY A 14 2.99 19.26 15.62
CA GLY A 14 1.88 18.49 15.03
C GLY A 14 1.74 18.68 13.52
N VAL A 15 2.06 19.89 13.01
CA VAL A 15 2.06 20.18 11.57
C VAL A 15 3.24 19.51 10.86
N GLY A 16 4.46 19.62 11.40
CA GLY A 16 5.65 19.00 10.82
C GLY A 16 5.53 17.49 10.71
N VAL A 17 5.05 16.84 11.77
CA VAL A 17 4.79 15.39 11.77
C VAL A 17 3.73 15.02 10.73
N SER A 18 2.66 15.81 10.61
CA SER A 18 1.60 15.58 9.61
C SER A 18 2.10 15.65 8.17
N VAL A 19 2.95 16.64 7.86
CA VAL A 19 3.55 16.78 6.51
C VAL A 19 4.47 15.60 6.20
N ILE A 20 5.29 15.16 7.15
CA ILE A 20 6.18 14.00 6.97
C ILE A 20 5.34 12.74 6.70
N ILE A 21 4.30 12.49 7.49
CA ILE A 21 3.40 11.35 7.30
C ILE A 21 2.71 11.40 5.94
N PHE A 22 2.24 12.59 5.53
CA PHE A 22 1.61 12.79 4.22
C PHE A 22 2.56 12.43 3.07
N ILE A 23 3.79 12.95 3.10
CA ILE A 23 4.80 12.65 2.07
C ILE A 23 5.09 11.14 2.04
N LEU A 24 5.28 10.52 3.20
CA LEU A 24 5.51 9.07 3.29
C LEU A 24 4.32 8.27 2.74
N SER A 25 3.09 8.70 2.99
CA SER A 25 1.88 8.07 2.48
C SER A 25 1.77 8.17 0.96
N VAL A 26 2.12 9.32 0.38
CA VAL A 26 2.09 9.53 -1.08
C VAL A 26 3.17 8.71 -1.78
N LEU A 27 4.36 8.59 -1.18
CA LEU A 27 5.46 7.78 -1.71
C LEU A 27 5.24 6.27 -1.52
N ARG A 28 4.29 5.88 -0.66
CA ARG A 28 3.95 4.48 -0.43
C ARG A 28 3.20 3.97 -1.65
N LYS A 29 3.93 3.37 -2.59
CA LYS A 29 3.33 2.68 -3.75
C LYS A 29 2.38 1.59 -3.24
N ASN A 30 1.16 1.55 -3.76
CA ASN A 30 0.30 0.38 -3.63
C ASN A 30 1.07 -0.79 -4.24
N SER A 31 1.58 -1.70 -3.41
CA SER A 31 2.17 -2.92 -3.92
C SER A 31 1.05 -3.70 -4.59
N ASP A 32 1.16 -3.93 -5.90
CA ASP A 32 0.28 -4.86 -6.58
C ASP A 32 0.24 -6.15 -5.78
N SER A 33 -0.96 -6.70 -5.61
CA SER A 33 -1.14 -8.00 -4.99
C SER A 33 -0.25 -9.00 -5.73
N LYS A 34 0.82 -9.47 -5.07
CA LYS A 34 1.71 -10.52 -5.61
C LYS A 34 0.96 -11.85 -5.54
N GLN A 35 -0.07 -11.98 -6.34
CA GLN A 35 -0.81 -13.21 -6.48
C GLN A 35 0.03 -14.21 -7.28
N VAL A 36 0.46 -15.27 -6.59
CA VAL A 36 1.18 -16.39 -7.17
C VAL A 36 0.34 -17.63 -6.95
N GLN A 37 -0.25 -18.17 -8.01
CA GLN A 37 -1.01 -19.42 -7.95
C GLN A 37 -0.22 -20.54 -8.61
N LYS A 38 0.08 -21.59 -7.84
CA LYS A 38 0.60 -22.84 -8.38
C LYS A 38 -0.58 -23.69 -8.85
N SER A 39 -0.50 -24.23 -10.06
CA SER A 39 -1.56 -25.03 -10.70
C SER A 39 -1.14 -26.49 -10.82
N GLY A 40 -2.11 -27.40 -10.73
CA GLY A 40 -1.94 -28.84 -10.96
C GLY A 40 -2.67 -29.32 -12.22
N ALA A 41 -2.42 -30.57 -12.62
CA ALA A 41 -3.13 -31.19 -13.74
C ALA A 41 -4.64 -31.22 -13.47
N ASN A 42 -5.44 -30.88 -14.49
CA ASN A 42 -6.91 -30.85 -14.45
C ASN A 42 -7.51 -29.88 -13.42
N SER A 43 -6.86 -28.74 -13.14
CA SER A 43 -7.38 -27.72 -12.21
C SER A 43 -7.95 -26.50 -12.92
N THR A 44 -9.06 -25.97 -12.38
CA THR A 44 -9.61 -24.66 -12.79
C THR A 44 -9.33 -23.66 -11.68
N ASN A 45 -8.52 -22.67 -12.00
CA ASN A 45 -7.93 -21.75 -11.05
C ASN A 45 -8.54 -20.37 -11.20
N TYR A 46 -9.13 -19.88 -10.11
CA TYR A 46 -9.73 -18.55 -10.06
C TYR A 46 -9.03 -17.72 -9.00
N GLN A 47 -8.63 -16.52 -9.39
CA GLN A 47 -7.86 -15.65 -8.53
C GLN A 47 -8.17 -14.19 -8.88
N ALA A 48 -8.54 -13.40 -7.87
CA ALA A 48 -8.78 -11.97 -8.01
C ALA A 48 -8.34 -11.25 -6.74
N GLY A 49 -7.98 -9.97 -6.88
CA GLY A 49 -7.81 -9.04 -5.76
C GLY A 49 -9.13 -8.36 -5.33
N GLY A 50 -10.26 -8.79 -5.89
CA GLY A 50 -11.61 -8.27 -5.65
C GLY A 50 -12.65 -9.37 -5.88
N ASP A 51 -13.87 -9.01 -6.29
CA ASP A 51 -14.96 -9.99 -6.39
C ASP A 51 -14.81 -10.99 -7.54
N ILE A 52 -15.04 -12.26 -7.25
CA ILE A 52 -15.18 -13.33 -8.24
C ILE A 52 -16.64 -13.79 -8.27
N LYS A 53 -17.26 -13.78 -9.46
CA LYS A 53 -18.60 -14.33 -9.69
C LYS A 53 -18.48 -15.54 -10.61
N ILE A 54 -18.74 -16.73 -10.07
CA ILE A 54 -18.68 -18.00 -10.80
C ILE A 54 -20.09 -18.60 -10.84
N GLY A 55 -20.51 -19.03 -12.03
CA GLY A 55 -21.87 -19.51 -12.33
C GLY A 55 -22.73 -18.46 -13.02
N GLU A 56 -23.87 -18.89 -13.60
CA GLU A 56 -24.87 -17.98 -14.15
C GLU A 56 -25.65 -17.28 -13.04
N LYS A 57 -25.87 -15.97 -13.18
CA LYS A 57 -26.88 -15.28 -12.38
C LYS A 57 -28.25 -15.71 -12.92
N LYS A 58 -28.96 -16.55 -12.17
CA LYS A 58 -30.40 -16.71 -12.36
C LYS A 58 -31.13 -15.43 -11.98
#